data_AF-A0A964LKL7-F1
#
_entry.id   AF-A0A964LKL7-F1
#
_cell.length_a   1.000
_cell.length_b   1.000
_cell.length_c   1.000
_cell.angle_alpha   90.00
_cell.angle_beta   90.00
_cell.angle_gamma   90.00
#
_symmetry.space_group_name_H-M   'P 1'
#
loop_
_entity.id
_entity.type
_entity.pdbx_description
1 polymer ?
#
loop_
_entity_poly.entity_id
_entity_poly.type
_entity_poly.pdbx_seq_one_letter_code
_entity_poly.pdbx_strand_id
1 'polypeptide(L)'
;MTAQLGLDLETPRDLVAELRAFGVPASIPIVLHQNRRVMLSFKPRSGLRVHGGYAAAPPEVVAAIAKWARPWVRRKDRREAARVFLRFPVHPDGPPRRIRRPDRSEPGDEQRIAQLQALHVVLNARWFGGRLAPIPIELSGRMRRKLGHYEPTSVGSPIIAISRRHLSRDGWASVSDTLLHEMVHQWQDESGLPVDHGPGFRRKANEVAIEPRAIAIR
;
A
#
# COMPACT_ATOMS: atom_id res chain seq x y z
N MET A 1 36.63 42.28 -10.92
CA MET A 1 36.81 40.95 -10.28
C MET A 1 35.45 40.48 -9.80
N THR A 2 34.75 39.73 -10.63
CA THR A 2 33.43 39.18 -10.33
C THR A 2 33.56 37.67 -10.39
N ALA A 3 33.35 37.02 -9.24
CA ALA A 3 33.45 35.59 -9.09
C ALA A 3 32.27 34.90 -9.79
N GLN A 4 32.58 34.05 -10.77
CA GLN A 4 31.63 33.12 -11.37
C GLN A 4 31.38 32.00 -10.35
N LEU A 5 30.22 32.01 -9.68
CA LEU A 5 29.73 30.87 -8.92
C LEU A 5 29.24 29.82 -9.92
N GLY A 6 30.08 28.81 -10.18
CA GLY A 6 29.67 27.58 -10.85
C GLY A 6 28.67 26.86 -9.96
N LEU A 7 27.37 27.04 -10.25
CA LEU A 7 26.36 26.08 -9.82
C LEU A 7 26.57 24.83 -10.67
N ASP A 8 27.42 23.92 -10.18
CA ASP A 8 27.43 22.53 -10.61
C ASP A 8 26.06 21.94 -10.29
N LEU A 9 25.11 22.15 -11.20
CA LEU A 9 23.86 21.42 -11.24
C LEU A 9 24.24 19.98 -11.59
N GLU A 10 24.56 19.18 -10.56
CA GLU A 10 24.76 17.75 -10.68
C GLU A 10 23.67 17.20 -11.59
N THR A 11 24.07 16.68 -12.75
CA THR A 11 23.13 16.07 -13.68
C THR A 11 22.38 14.99 -12.91
N PRO A 12 21.03 14.98 -12.89
CA PRO A 12 20.28 13.98 -12.15
C PRO A 12 20.78 12.59 -12.54
N ARG A 13 21.31 11.83 -11.57
CA ARG A 13 21.85 10.50 -11.83
C ARG A 13 20.80 9.65 -12.52
N ASP A 14 21.16 9.11 -13.69
CA ASP A 14 20.27 8.25 -14.46
C ASP A 14 20.20 6.88 -13.77
N LEU A 15 19.20 6.75 -12.89
CA LEU A 15 18.93 5.52 -12.15
C LEU A 15 18.74 4.31 -13.06
N VAL A 16 18.22 4.49 -14.28
CA VAL A 16 18.08 3.38 -15.23
C VAL A 16 19.46 2.92 -15.67
N ALA A 17 20.32 3.86 -16.08
CA ALA A 17 21.70 3.55 -16.47
C ALA A 17 22.49 2.88 -15.34
N GLU A 18 22.37 3.36 -14.10
CA GLU A 18 23.03 2.76 -12.94
C GLU A 18 22.53 1.32 -12.67
N LEU A 19 21.21 1.09 -12.74
CA LEU A 19 20.66 -0.26 -12.59
C LEU A 19 21.16 -1.22 -13.68
N ARG A 20 21.37 -0.72 -14.91
CA ARG A 20 22.00 -1.50 -15.99
C ARG A 20 23.45 -1.80 -15.66
N ALA A 21 24.23 -0.81 -15.22
CA ALA A 21 25.63 -0.97 -14.84
C ALA A 21 25.81 -1.99 -13.70
N PHE A 22 24.90 -1.99 -12.71
CA PHE A 22 24.85 -2.99 -11.65
C PHE A 22 24.23 -4.33 -12.07
N GLY A 23 23.92 -4.52 -13.36
CA GLY A 23 23.63 -5.82 -13.96
C GLY A 23 22.16 -6.23 -13.94
N VAL A 24 21.22 -5.29 -14.09
CA VAL A 24 19.85 -5.62 -14.53
C VAL A 24 19.86 -5.92 -16.04
N PRO A 25 19.57 -7.16 -16.48
CA PRO A 25 19.64 -7.55 -17.89
C PRO A 25 18.77 -6.68 -18.80
N ALA A 26 19.25 -6.31 -19.98
CA ALA A 26 18.53 -5.49 -20.96
C ALA A 26 17.13 -6.03 -21.29
N SER A 27 16.94 -7.36 -21.22
CA SER A 27 15.66 -8.04 -21.41
C SER A 27 14.60 -7.74 -20.35
N ILE A 28 14.97 -7.14 -19.22
CA ILE A 28 14.07 -6.75 -18.15
C ILE A 28 13.67 -5.28 -18.36
N PRO A 29 12.40 -4.98 -18.63
CA PRO A 29 11.92 -3.60 -18.69
C PRO A 29 12.09 -2.93 -17.33
N ILE A 30 12.60 -1.70 -17.31
CA ILE A 30 12.69 -0.86 -16.12
C ILE A 30 11.71 0.29 -16.28
N VAL A 31 10.80 0.45 -15.33
CA VAL A 31 9.81 1.53 -15.33
C VAL A 31 9.97 2.34 -14.04
N LEU A 32 10.25 3.64 -14.19
CA LEU A 32 10.28 4.57 -13.07
C LEU A 32 8.86 5.09 -12.77
N HIS A 33 8.51 5.20 -11.49
CA HIS A 33 7.26 5.80 -11.03
C HIS A 33 7.50 6.82 -9.92
N GLN A 34 6.68 7.87 -9.87
CA GLN A 34 6.71 8.89 -8.82
C GLN A 34 5.58 8.71 -7.79
N ASN A 35 5.14 7.47 -7.60
CA ASN A 35 3.93 7.16 -6.83
C ASN A 35 4.29 6.83 -5.37
N ARG A 36 3.66 7.51 -4.40
CA ARG A 36 3.87 7.28 -2.95
C ARG A 36 3.68 5.82 -2.44
N ARG A 37 3.02 4.94 -3.21
CA ARG A 37 2.62 3.58 -2.78
C ARG A 37 3.50 2.45 -3.30
N VAL A 38 4.30 2.65 -4.35
CA VAL A 38 5.12 1.58 -4.94
C VAL A 38 6.58 1.98 -4.85
N MET A 39 7.28 1.45 -3.84
CA MET A 39 8.72 1.65 -3.70
C MET A 39 9.48 0.85 -4.76
N LEU A 40 9.26 -0.46 -4.84
CA LEU A 40 9.94 -1.37 -5.75
C LEU A 40 9.05 -2.60 -6.03
N SER A 41 8.97 -3.04 -7.29
CA SER A 41 8.30 -4.31 -7.62
C SER A 41 9.00 -4.99 -8.78
N PHE A 42 9.18 -6.31 -8.72
CA PHE A 42 9.78 -7.09 -9.81
C PHE A 42 8.91 -8.31 -10.12
N LYS A 43 8.60 -8.50 -11.40
CA LYS A 43 8.03 -9.76 -11.91
C LYS A 43 8.78 -10.16 -13.18
N PRO A 44 9.10 -11.45 -13.38
CA PRO A 44 9.83 -11.91 -14.56
C PRO A 44 9.23 -11.45 -15.89
N ARG A 45 7.89 -11.37 -15.98
CA ARG A 45 7.16 -10.98 -17.20
C ARG A 45 6.91 -9.48 -17.36
N SER A 46 6.81 -8.72 -16.27
CA SER A 46 6.42 -7.30 -16.32
C SER A 46 7.55 -6.34 -15.94
N GLY A 47 8.76 -6.86 -15.75
CA GLY A 47 9.94 -6.07 -15.47
C GLY A 47 10.07 -5.57 -14.03
N LEU A 48 11.04 -4.69 -13.85
CA LEU A 48 11.35 -3.98 -12.62
C LEU A 48 10.66 -2.62 -12.64
N ARG A 49 9.87 -2.34 -11.59
CA ARG A 49 9.30 -1.01 -11.33
C ARG A 49 9.99 -0.40 -10.14
N VAL A 50 10.50 0.81 -10.28
CA VAL A 50 11.30 1.50 -9.25
C VAL A 50 10.73 2.88 -8.98
N HIS A 51 10.63 3.26 -7.71
CA HIS A 51 10.28 4.62 -7.35
C HIS A 51 11.40 5.60 -7.74
N GLY A 52 11.06 6.74 -8.33
CA GLY A 52 12.02 7.75 -8.76
C GLY A 52 12.92 8.28 -7.64
N GLY A 53 12.43 8.27 -6.40
CA GLY A 53 13.21 8.67 -5.22
C GLY A 53 14.45 7.82 -4.93
N TYR A 54 14.63 6.66 -5.59
CA TYR A 54 15.91 5.93 -5.54
C TYR A 54 17.03 6.56 -6.38
N ALA A 55 16.73 7.56 -7.21
CA ALA A 55 17.78 8.30 -7.94
C ALA A 55 18.72 9.05 -6.99
N ALA A 56 18.23 9.44 -5.81
CA ALA A 56 19.03 10.04 -4.75
C ALA A 56 19.76 8.99 -3.87
N ALA A 57 19.58 7.70 -4.13
CA ALA A 57 20.10 6.66 -3.26
C ALA A 57 21.62 6.46 -3.44
N PRO A 58 22.34 6.11 -2.38
CA PRO A 58 23.74 5.70 -2.48
C PRO A 58 23.93 4.51 -3.44
N PRO A 59 25.08 4.39 -4.12
CA PRO A 59 25.34 3.32 -5.10
C PRO A 59 25.12 1.90 -4.55
N GLU A 60 25.38 1.67 -3.27
CA GLU A 60 25.15 0.38 -2.60
C GLU A 60 23.67 0.00 -2.54
N VAL A 61 22.78 0.99 -2.43
CA VAL A 61 21.32 0.78 -2.46
C VAL A 61 20.89 0.40 -3.87
N VAL A 62 21.39 1.12 -4.89
CA VAL A 62 21.08 0.83 -6.30
C VAL A 62 21.61 -0.54 -6.71
N ALA A 63 22.82 -0.89 -6.29
CA ALA A 63 23.41 -2.21 -6.50
C ALA A 63 22.58 -3.33 -5.83
N ALA A 64 22.06 -3.09 -4.62
CA ALA A 64 21.18 -4.02 -3.94
C ALA A 64 19.84 -4.21 -4.68
N ILE A 65 19.27 -3.14 -5.25
CA ILE A 65 18.08 -3.21 -6.10
C ILE A 65 18.35 -4.06 -7.34
N ALA A 66 19.48 -3.81 -8.03
CA ALA A 66 19.87 -4.57 -9.20
C ALA A 66 20.04 -6.06 -8.86
N LYS A 67 20.78 -6.40 -7.78
CA LYS A 67 20.94 -7.77 -7.28
C LYS A 67 19.59 -8.41 -6.97
N TRP A 68 18.67 -7.68 -6.36
CA TRP A 68 17.33 -8.17 -6.04
C TRP A 68 16.49 -8.41 -7.29
N ALA A 69 16.62 -7.59 -8.33
CA ALA A 69 15.85 -7.69 -9.57
C ALA A 69 16.38 -8.77 -10.54
N ARG A 70 17.57 -9.33 -10.29
CA ARG A 70 18.13 -10.38 -11.16
C ARG A 70 17.27 -11.66 -11.15
N PRO A 71 17.09 -12.32 -12.31
CA PRO A 71 16.51 -13.66 -12.37
C PRO A 71 17.37 -14.67 -11.61
N TRP A 72 16.78 -15.79 -11.15
CA TRP A 72 17.49 -16.95 -10.58
C TRP A 72 18.35 -16.71 -9.32
N VAL A 73 18.27 -15.54 -8.69
CA VAL A 73 18.93 -15.27 -7.40
C VAL A 73 18.29 -16.10 -6.29
N ARG A 74 19.12 -16.77 -5.47
CA ARG A 74 18.68 -17.56 -4.33
C ARG A 74 17.84 -16.70 -3.37
N ARG A 75 16.80 -17.30 -2.77
CA ARG A 75 15.85 -16.59 -1.90
C ARG A 75 16.52 -15.88 -0.73
N LYS A 76 17.60 -16.44 -0.16
CA LYS A 76 18.39 -15.83 0.93
C LYS A 76 19.04 -14.52 0.46
N ASP A 77 19.78 -14.57 -0.64
CA ASP A 77 20.52 -13.43 -1.18
C ASP A 77 19.56 -12.32 -1.65
N ARG A 78 18.40 -12.71 -2.19
CA ARG A 78 17.33 -11.77 -2.53
C ARG A 78 16.78 -11.05 -1.29
N ARG A 79 16.57 -11.76 -0.18
CA ARG A 79 16.10 -11.14 1.08
C ARG A 79 17.17 -10.21 1.66
N GLU A 80 18.43 -10.59 1.60
CA GLU A 80 19.53 -9.77 2.08
C GLU A 80 19.65 -8.46 1.29
N ALA A 81 19.62 -8.55 -0.04
CA ALA A 81 19.58 -7.37 -0.91
C ALA A 81 18.36 -6.48 -0.61
N ALA A 82 17.19 -7.10 -0.35
CA ALA A 82 16.00 -6.34 0.03
C ALA A 82 16.16 -5.54 1.33
N ARG A 83 16.87 -6.07 2.33
CA ARG A 83 17.10 -5.34 3.58
C ARG A 83 17.88 -4.04 3.38
N VAL A 84 18.78 -4.00 2.41
CA VAL A 84 19.60 -2.81 2.14
C VAL A 84 18.71 -1.66 1.64
N PHE A 85 17.97 -1.89 0.56
CA PHE A 85 17.15 -0.81 -0.01
C PHE A 85 15.88 -0.50 0.79
N LEU A 86 15.35 -1.45 1.57
CA LEU A 86 14.20 -1.19 2.46
C LEU A 86 14.56 -0.28 3.65
N ARG A 87 15.85 -0.16 3.99
CA ARG A 87 16.34 0.76 5.03
C ARG A 87 16.61 2.17 4.51
N PHE A 88 16.70 2.34 3.19
CA PHE A 88 16.93 3.64 2.59
C PHE A 88 15.64 4.48 2.68
N PRO A 89 15.66 5.68 3.29
CA PRO A 89 14.48 6.51 3.45
C PRO A 89 14.14 7.18 2.11
N VAL A 90 13.39 6.48 1.26
CA VAL A 90 12.83 7.08 0.06
C VAL A 90 11.74 8.06 0.46
N HIS A 91 12.04 9.36 0.43
CA HIS A 91 11.01 10.39 0.57
C HIS A 91 10.10 10.34 -0.66
N PRO A 92 8.79 10.11 -0.48
CA PRO A 92 7.88 10.04 -1.60
C PRO A 92 7.53 11.46 -2.07
N ASP A 93 8.46 12.10 -2.78
CA ASP A 93 8.26 13.38 -3.49
C ASP A 93 7.48 13.11 -4.78
N GLY A 94 6.24 12.66 -4.60
CA GLY A 94 5.24 12.58 -5.67
C GLY A 94 4.28 13.76 -5.57
N PRO A 95 3.69 14.22 -6.68
CA PRO A 95 2.68 15.28 -6.65
C PRO A 95 1.57 14.93 -5.63
N PRO A 96 0.99 15.93 -4.96
CA PRO A 96 -0.10 15.70 -4.00
C PRO A 96 -1.16 14.84 -4.68
N ARG A 97 -1.65 13.84 -3.94
CA ARG A 97 -2.68 12.92 -4.42
C ARG A 97 -3.79 13.77 -5.04
N ARG A 98 -4.08 13.57 -6.34
CA ARG A 98 -5.25 14.21 -6.99
C ARG A 98 -6.42 14.09 -6.02
N ILE A 99 -6.97 15.24 -5.61
CA ILE A 99 -8.12 15.32 -4.71
C ILE A 99 -9.12 14.28 -5.19
N ARG A 100 -9.34 13.24 -4.36
CA ARG A 100 -10.27 12.17 -4.71
C ARG A 100 -11.61 12.85 -4.88
N ARG A 101 -12.14 12.91 -6.09
CA ARG A 101 -13.54 13.27 -6.29
C ARG A 101 -14.36 12.22 -5.54
N PRO A 102 -15.20 12.63 -4.57
CA PRO A 102 -16.09 11.71 -3.88
C PRO A 102 -16.83 10.84 -4.90
N ASP A 103 -17.15 9.61 -4.51
CA ASP A 103 -18.10 8.87 -5.32
C ASP A 103 -19.45 9.58 -5.29
N ARG A 104 -20.24 9.46 -6.35
CA ARG A 104 -21.59 10.05 -6.32
C ARG A 104 -22.41 9.29 -5.27
N SER A 105 -23.03 10.02 -4.35
CA SER A 105 -23.99 9.44 -3.41
C SER A 105 -25.20 8.91 -4.17
N GLU A 106 -25.59 7.67 -3.88
CA GLU A 106 -26.77 6.98 -4.40
C GLU A 106 -27.85 6.90 -3.30
N PRO A 107 -29.15 6.85 -3.67
CA PRO A 107 -30.22 6.64 -2.70
C PRO A 107 -30.00 5.39 -1.84
N GLY A 108 -30.21 5.52 -0.52
CA GLY A 108 -30.02 4.44 0.45
C GLY A 108 -28.58 4.24 0.94
N ASP A 109 -27.61 4.99 0.43
CA ASP A 109 -26.24 4.93 0.94
C ASP A 109 -26.12 5.40 2.37
N GLU A 110 -26.81 6.48 2.74
CA GLU A 110 -26.79 7.01 4.11
C GLU A 110 -27.22 5.94 5.13
N GLN A 111 -28.28 5.20 4.80
CA GLN A 111 -28.76 4.10 5.64
C GLN A 111 -27.73 2.97 5.74
N ARG A 112 -27.12 2.56 4.61
CA ARG A 112 -26.08 1.52 4.58
C ARG A 112 -24.83 1.95 5.34
N ILE A 113 -24.43 3.22 5.22
CA ILE A 113 -23.30 3.80 5.96
C ILE A 113 -23.60 3.80 7.45
N ALA A 114 -24.79 4.24 7.86
CA ALA A 114 -25.20 4.22 9.26
C ALA A 114 -25.21 2.78 9.83
N GLN A 115 -25.67 1.80 9.05
CA GLN A 115 -25.62 0.38 9.42
C GLN A 115 -24.19 -0.12 9.56
N LEU A 116 -23.28 0.24 8.65
CA LEU A 116 -21.87 -0.11 8.75
C LEU A 116 -21.19 0.55 9.95
N GLN A 117 -21.51 1.81 10.26
CA GLN A 117 -20.99 2.51 11.44
C GLN A 117 -21.47 1.86 12.73
N ALA A 118 -22.76 1.51 12.81
CA ALA A 118 -23.30 0.76 13.96
C ALA A 118 -22.63 -0.61 14.09
N LEU A 119 -22.42 -1.32 12.98
CA LEU A 119 -21.73 -2.61 12.97
C LEU A 119 -20.27 -2.48 13.41
N HIS A 120 -19.57 -1.42 12.99
CA HIS A 120 -18.21 -1.13 13.45
C HIS A 120 -18.16 -0.99 14.97
N VAL A 121 -19.08 -0.22 15.57
CA VAL A 121 -19.15 -0.07 17.04
C VAL A 121 -19.35 -1.41 17.73
N VAL A 122 -20.28 -2.23 17.25
CA VAL A 122 -20.56 -3.58 17.81
C VAL A 122 -19.34 -4.49 17.70
N LEU A 123 -18.71 -4.54 16.53
CA LEU A 123 -17.51 -5.36 16.29
C LEU A 123 -16.31 -4.86 17.09
N ASN A 124 -16.16 -3.55 17.24
CA ASN A 124 -15.11 -2.92 18.02
C ASN A 124 -15.22 -3.34 19.49
N ALA A 125 -16.41 -3.22 20.07
CA ALA A 125 -16.68 -3.68 21.42
C ALA A 125 -16.37 -5.17 21.60
N ARG A 126 -16.85 -6.01 20.66
CA ARG A 126 -16.73 -7.47 20.73
C ARG A 126 -15.29 -7.98 20.59
N TRP A 127 -14.51 -7.43 19.65
CA TRP A 127 -13.26 -8.04 19.21
C TRP A 127 -11.99 -7.22 19.50
N PHE A 128 -12.17 -5.93 19.76
CA PHE A 128 -11.10 -4.98 20.01
C PHE A 128 -11.24 -4.26 21.37
N GLY A 129 -12.22 -4.69 22.19
CA GLY A 129 -12.47 -4.12 23.51
C GLY A 129 -12.92 -2.66 23.48
N GLY A 130 -13.52 -2.21 22.37
CA GLY A 130 -13.97 -0.83 22.19
C GLY A 130 -12.84 0.19 21.99
N ARG A 131 -11.61 -0.25 21.72
CA ARG A 131 -10.43 0.62 21.68
C ARG A 131 -10.19 1.28 20.33
N LEU A 132 -10.77 0.77 19.25
CA LEU A 132 -10.58 1.38 17.93
C LEU A 132 -11.30 2.72 17.85
N ALA A 133 -10.65 3.72 17.27
CA ALA A 133 -11.26 5.03 17.07
C ALA A 133 -12.47 4.93 16.12
N PRO A 134 -13.52 5.75 16.31
CA PRO A 134 -14.54 5.90 15.28
C PRO A 134 -13.91 6.58 14.06
N ILE A 135 -14.04 5.95 12.89
CA ILE A 135 -13.54 6.49 11.62
C ILE A 135 -14.66 6.52 10.57
N PRO A 136 -14.60 7.45 9.60
CA PRO A 136 -15.55 7.49 8.51
C PRO A 136 -15.58 6.18 7.72
N ILE A 137 -16.80 5.76 7.35
CA ILE A 137 -17.03 4.67 6.41
C ILE A 137 -17.65 5.23 5.15
N GLU A 138 -17.05 4.93 4.00
CA GLU A 138 -17.50 5.37 2.68
C GLU A 138 -17.92 4.18 1.82
N LEU A 139 -18.87 4.42 0.91
CA LEU A 139 -19.25 3.45 -0.12
C LEU A 139 -18.58 3.79 -1.46
N SER A 140 -18.04 2.77 -2.12
CA SER A 140 -17.39 2.92 -3.42
C SER A 140 -18.09 2.09 -4.50
N GLY A 141 -18.60 2.77 -5.53
CA GLY A 141 -19.07 2.15 -6.77
C GLY A 141 -17.92 1.82 -7.75
N ARG A 142 -16.75 2.44 -7.57
CA ARG A 142 -15.57 2.22 -8.42
C ARG A 142 -14.75 0.97 -8.04
N MET A 143 -15.04 0.35 -6.90
CA MET A 143 -14.27 -0.78 -6.38
C MET A 143 -14.59 -2.08 -7.13
N ARG A 144 -13.76 -2.41 -8.14
CA ARG A 144 -13.99 -3.56 -9.05
C ARG A 144 -13.31 -4.88 -8.65
N ARG A 145 -12.23 -4.83 -7.86
CA ARG A 145 -11.38 -6.01 -7.54
C ARG A 145 -11.29 -6.33 -6.04
N LYS A 146 -11.80 -5.45 -5.19
CA LYS A 146 -11.78 -5.56 -3.73
C LYS A 146 -13.20 -5.41 -3.20
N LEU A 147 -13.47 -5.94 -2.01
CA LEU A 147 -14.73 -5.73 -1.30
C LEU A 147 -14.63 -4.59 -0.28
N GLY A 148 -13.44 -4.39 0.30
CA GLY A 148 -13.13 -3.31 1.23
C GLY A 148 -11.72 -2.75 1.03
N HIS A 149 -11.45 -1.61 1.66
CA HIS A 149 -10.11 -1.06 1.83
C HIS A 149 -10.05 -0.07 2.98
N TYR A 150 -9.13 -0.31 3.91
CA TYR A 150 -8.68 0.65 4.90
C TYR A 150 -7.60 1.58 4.33
N GLU A 151 -7.79 2.89 4.49
CA GLU A 151 -6.79 3.91 4.22
C GLU A 151 -6.13 4.35 5.55
N PRO A 152 -4.80 4.15 5.72
CA PRO A 152 -4.13 4.42 6.98
C PRO A 152 -3.84 5.91 7.19
N THR A 153 -3.62 6.28 8.45
CA THR A 153 -3.24 7.63 8.91
C THR A 153 -2.03 8.19 8.17
N SER A 154 -1.07 7.33 7.80
CA SER A 154 0.12 7.70 7.00
C SER A 154 -0.20 8.30 5.61
N VAL A 155 -1.43 8.13 5.11
CA VAL A 155 -1.89 8.66 3.82
C VAL A 155 -2.79 9.91 3.99
N GLY A 156 -3.29 10.16 5.20
CA GLY A 156 -4.22 11.24 5.52
C GLY A 156 -5.19 10.82 6.63
N SER A 157 -6.40 11.39 6.66
CA SER A 157 -7.43 10.94 7.61
C SER A 157 -7.80 9.47 7.34
N PRO A 158 -7.86 8.62 8.39
CA PRO A 158 -8.15 7.21 8.21
C PRO A 158 -9.61 7.00 7.80
N ILE A 159 -9.85 6.12 6.83
CA ILE A 159 -11.17 5.84 6.26
C ILE A 159 -11.28 4.35 5.94
N ILE A 160 -12.44 3.75 6.19
CA ILE A 160 -12.80 2.43 5.63
C ILE A 160 -13.71 2.66 4.42
N ALA A 161 -13.32 2.16 3.25
CA ALA A 161 -14.17 2.13 2.07
C ALA A 161 -14.71 0.71 1.84
N ILE A 162 -16.02 0.57 1.65
CA ILE A 162 -16.69 -0.70 1.31
C ILE A 162 -17.30 -0.61 -0.09
N SER A 163 -17.22 -1.69 -0.86
CA SER A 163 -17.80 -1.76 -2.21
C SER A 163 -19.33 -1.73 -2.15
N ARG A 164 -19.96 -0.82 -2.91
CA ARG A 164 -21.42 -0.79 -3.05
C ARG A 164 -21.96 -2.08 -3.67
N ARG A 165 -21.22 -2.65 -4.64
CA ARG A 165 -21.58 -3.94 -5.24
C ARG A 165 -21.63 -5.07 -4.22
N HIS A 166 -20.72 -5.05 -3.25
CA HIS A 166 -20.64 -6.08 -2.20
C HIS A 166 -21.89 -6.05 -1.31
N LEU A 167 -22.24 -4.85 -0.81
CA LEU A 167 -23.46 -4.62 -0.02
C LEU A 167 -24.72 -5.09 -0.74
N SER A 168 -24.80 -4.87 -2.04
CA SER A 168 -26.00 -5.23 -2.80
C SER A 168 -26.09 -6.71 -3.19
N ARG A 169 -25.01 -7.50 -3.10
CA ARG A 169 -24.97 -8.86 -3.68
C ARG A 169 -24.66 -9.97 -2.70
N ASP A 170 -23.79 -9.73 -1.72
CA ASP A 170 -23.15 -10.83 -0.98
C ASP A 170 -23.73 -11.02 0.44
N GLY A 171 -24.71 -10.19 0.81
CA GLY A 171 -25.40 -10.25 2.10
C GLY A 171 -24.59 -9.69 3.28
N TRP A 172 -25.28 -9.37 4.37
CA TRP A 172 -24.68 -8.66 5.51
C TRP A 172 -23.65 -9.47 6.29
N ALA A 173 -23.73 -10.80 6.31
CA ALA A 173 -22.70 -11.64 6.94
C ALA A 173 -21.34 -11.48 6.24
N SER A 174 -21.32 -11.55 4.91
CA SER A 174 -20.10 -11.36 4.10
C SER A 174 -19.55 -9.94 4.21
N VAL A 175 -20.44 -8.94 4.25
CA VAL A 175 -20.09 -7.54 4.51
C VAL A 175 -19.48 -7.36 5.90
N SER A 176 -20.02 -8.03 6.91
CA SER A 176 -19.48 -8.01 8.27
C SER A 176 -18.07 -8.56 8.32
N ASP A 177 -17.79 -9.69 7.64
CA ASP A 177 -16.44 -10.25 7.56
C ASP A 177 -15.47 -9.29 6.87
N THR A 178 -15.91 -8.63 5.80
CA THR A 178 -15.12 -7.61 5.10
C THR A 178 -14.86 -6.41 6.00
N LEU A 179 -15.87 -5.89 6.70
CA LEU A 179 -15.67 -4.78 7.64
C LEU A 179 -14.69 -5.15 8.75
N LEU A 180 -14.84 -6.34 9.32
CA LEU A 180 -13.96 -6.85 10.37
C LEU A 180 -12.52 -7.01 9.87
N HIS A 181 -12.33 -7.43 8.61
CA HIS A 181 -11.02 -7.46 7.94
C HIS A 181 -10.38 -6.06 7.87
N GLU A 182 -11.12 -5.06 7.42
CA GLU A 182 -10.62 -3.68 7.36
C GLU A 182 -10.37 -3.11 8.77
N MET A 183 -11.14 -3.52 9.78
CA MET A 183 -10.91 -3.16 11.19
C MET A 183 -9.63 -3.80 11.77
N VAL A 184 -9.22 -4.99 11.30
CA VAL A 184 -7.90 -5.53 11.67
C VAL A 184 -6.78 -4.65 11.10
N HIS A 185 -6.94 -4.10 9.89
CA HIS A 185 -5.99 -3.12 9.35
C HIS A 185 -6.01 -1.81 10.13
N GLN A 186 -7.17 -1.32 10.54
CA GLN A 186 -7.29 -0.18 11.46
C GLN A 186 -6.55 -0.45 12.77
N TRP A 187 -6.76 -1.61 13.38
CA TRP A 187 -6.06 -2.01 14.61
C TRP A 187 -4.54 -2.02 14.44
N GLN A 188 -4.02 -2.51 13.30
CA GLN A 188 -2.58 -2.43 13.02
C GLN A 188 -2.10 -0.98 13.02
N ASP A 189 -2.80 -0.10 12.29
CA ASP A 189 -2.40 1.31 12.16
C ASP A 189 -2.43 2.03 13.53
N GLU A 190 -3.52 1.90 14.28
CA GLU A 190 -3.68 2.52 15.60
C GLU A 190 -2.74 1.94 16.66
N SER A 191 -2.29 0.69 16.49
CA SER A 191 -1.31 0.06 17.36
C SER A 191 0.15 0.34 16.94
N GLY A 192 0.38 1.15 15.90
CA GLY A 192 1.71 1.43 15.36
C GLY A 192 2.39 0.23 14.69
N LEU A 193 1.61 -0.77 14.27
CA LEU A 193 2.07 -1.96 13.57
C LEU A 193 2.05 -1.74 12.05
N PRO A 194 2.88 -2.48 11.28
CA PRO A 194 2.78 -2.47 9.82
C PRO A 194 1.39 -2.89 9.34
N VAL A 195 0.77 -2.07 8.48
CA VAL A 195 -0.52 -2.37 7.83
C VAL A 195 -0.27 -3.29 6.63
N ASP A 196 -0.28 -4.59 6.89
CA ASP A 196 -0.09 -5.66 5.91
C ASP A 196 -0.82 -6.95 6.32
N HIS A 197 -0.78 -8.01 5.48
CA HIS A 197 -1.31 -9.34 5.80
C HIS A 197 -0.25 -10.27 6.43
N GLY A 198 0.69 -9.71 7.20
CA GLY A 198 1.79 -10.41 7.84
C GLY A 198 1.37 -11.30 9.03
N PRO A 199 2.33 -11.81 9.82
CA PRO A 199 2.03 -12.65 10.98
C PRO A 199 1.13 -11.97 12.02
N GLY A 200 1.28 -10.67 12.25
CA GLY A 200 0.44 -9.90 13.17
C GLY A 200 -1.03 -9.89 12.73
N PHE A 201 -1.25 -9.56 11.45
CA PHE A 201 -2.58 -9.65 10.84
C PHE A 201 -3.18 -11.03 10.96
N ARG A 202 -2.44 -12.09 10.58
CA ARG A 202 -2.96 -13.46 10.62
C ARG A 202 -3.38 -13.90 12.02
N ARG A 203 -2.61 -13.54 13.05
CA ARG A 203 -2.99 -13.81 14.44
C ARG A 203 -4.29 -13.11 14.79
N LYS A 204 -4.39 -11.81 14.50
CA LYS A 204 -5.59 -11.04 14.84
C LYS A 204 -6.81 -11.48 14.04
N ALA A 205 -6.64 -11.79 12.75
CA ALA A 205 -7.69 -12.33 11.89
C ALA A 205 -8.25 -13.65 12.46
N ASN A 206 -7.38 -14.56 12.92
CA ASN A 206 -7.82 -15.78 13.58
C ASN A 206 -8.55 -15.50 14.91
N GLU A 207 -8.06 -14.56 15.73
CA GLU A 207 -8.72 -14.16 16.98
C GLU A 207 -10.15 -13.65 16.75
N VAL A 208 -10.37 -12.91 15.67
CA VAL A 208 -11.67 -12.33 15.32
C VAL A 208 -12.48 -13.24 14.37
N ALA A 209 -12.03 -14.48 14.19
CA ALA A 209 -12.68 -15.53 13.39
C ALA A 209 -12.93 -15.16 11.92
N ILE A 210 -12.02 -14.40 11.30
CA ILE A 210 -12.06 -14.11 9.86
C ILE A 210 -10.91 -14.77 9.11
N GLU A 211 -11.16 -15.12 7.85
CA GLU A 211 -10.15 -15.67 6.96
C GLU A 211 -9.06 -14.63 6.63
N PRO A 212 -7.76 -14.91 6.84
CA PRO A 212 -6.70 -13.90 6.69
C PRO A 212 -6.40 -13.48 5.24
N ARG A 213 -7.08 -14.07 4.26
CA ARG A 213 -6.84 -13.86 2.84
C ARG A 213 -7.44 -12.52 2.43
N ALA A 214 -6.77 -11.80 1.53
CA ALA A 214 -7.37 -10.64 0.90
C ALA A 214 -8.69 -11.06 0.25
N ILE A 215 -9.81 -10.50 0.70
CA ILE A 215 -11.15 -10.83 0.21
C ILE A 215 -11.31 -10.18 -1.17
N ALA A 216 -10.80 -10.88 -2.18
CA ALA A 216 -10.93 -10.49 -3.57
C ALA A 216 -12.30 -10.92 -4.09
N ILE A 217 -12.87 -10.09 -4.96
CA ILE A 217 -14.03 -10.45 -5.76
C ILE A 217 -13.66 -11.67 -6.62
N ARG A 218 -14.43 -12.76 -6.53
CA ARG A 218 -14.41 -13.85 -7.52
C ARG A 218 -15.04 -13.39 -8.83
#